data_AF-A0A2J6QW49-F1
#
_entry.id   AF-A0A2J6QW49-F1
#
_cell.length_a   1.000
_cell.length_b   1.000
_cell.length_c   1.000
_cell.angle_alpha   90.00
_cell.angle_beta   90.00
_cell.angle_gamma   90.00
#
_symmetry.space_group_name_H-M   'P 1'
#
loop_
_entity.id
_entity.type
_entity.pdbx_description
1 polymer ?
#
loop_
_entity_poly.entity_id
_entity_poly.type
_entity_poly.pdbx_seq_one_letter_code
_entity_poly.pdbx_strand_id
1 'polypeptide(L)' 'RRLFRTREGSLGLGPACTDIGDRVCVLKGGEVPYVLRPTEGSFYFLGECYIDDIMRGE' A
#
# COMPACT_ATOMS: atom_id res chain seq x y z
N ARG A 1 4.25 -9.08 7.99
CA ARG A 1 4.46 -8.31 6.73
C ARG A 1 4.18 -9.25 5.57
N ARG A 2 3.64 -8.77 4.44
CA ARG A 2 3.30 -9.58 3.26
C ARG A 2 3.89 -8.96 2.00
N LEU A 3 4.54 -9.78 1.18
CA LEU A 3 5.00 -9.39 -0.15
C LEU A 3 3.81 -9.40 -1.11
N PHE A 4 3.67 -8.35 -1.92
CA PHE A 4 2.62 -8.24 -2.92
C PHE A 4 3.15 -7.59 -4.19
N ARG A 5 2.39 -7.72 -5.28
CA ARG A 5 2.65 -7.02 -6.53
C ARG A 5 1.45 -6.13 -6.85
N THR A 6 1.69 -4.86 -7.17
CA THR A 6 0.63 -3.95 -7.62
C THR A 6 0.17 -4.34 -9.02
N ARG A 7 -1.00 -3.84 -9.43
CA ARG A 7 -1.52 -4.08 -10.79
C ARG A 7 -0.59 -3.47 -11.85
N GLU A 8 0.08 -2.40 -11.50
CA GLU A 8 1.06 -1.68 -12.32
C GLU A 8 2.40 -2.43 -12.43
N GLY A 9 2.57 -3.54 -11.70
CA GLY A 9 3.73 -4.43 -11.80
C GLY A 9 4.79 -4.22 -10.72
N SER A 10 4.67 -3.18 -9.89
CA SER A 10 5.62 -2.85 -8.82
C SER A 10 5.60 -3.88 -7.69
N LEU A 11 6.77 -4.18 -7.14
CA LEU A 11 6.90 -5.03 -5.96
C LEU A 11 6.72 -4.21 -4.68
N GLY A 12 5.98 -4.76 -3.72
CA GLY A 12 5.69 -4.10 -2.45
C GLY A 12 5.72 -5.01 -1.24
N LEU A 13 5.91 -4.41 -0.06
CA LEU A 13 5.89 -5.07 1.24
C LEU A 13 4.98 -4.31 2.20
N GLY A 14 3.91 -4.95 2.68
CA GLY A 14 2.88 -4.30 3.50
C GLY A 14 2.49 -5.07 4.76
N PRO A 15 1.39 -4.66 5.42
CA PRO A 15 0.80 -5.38 6.55
C PRO A 15 0.50 -6.86 6.24
N ALA A 16 0.47 -7.72 7.26
CA ALA A 16 0.21 -9.14 7.06
C ALA A 16 -1.19 -9.44 6.47
N CYS A 17 -2.15 -8.54 6.71
CA CYS A 17 -3.53 -8.62 6.26
C CYS A 17 -3.78 -8.05 4.86
N THR A 18 -2.74 -7.57 4.16
CA THR A 18 -2.86 -7.09 2.77
C THR A 18 -3.38 -8.18 1.87
N ASP A 19 -4.35 -7.86 1.01
CA ASP A 19 -5.00 -8.82 0.14
C ASP A 19 -5.39 -8.21 -1.22
N ILE A 20 -5.76 -9.08 -2.16
CA ILE A 20 -6.21 -8.67 -3.49
C ILE A 20 -7.44 -7.76 -3.35
N GLY A 21 -7.40 -6.59 -4.01
CA GLY A 21 -8.44 -5.56 -3.93
C GLY A 21 -8.10 -4.41 -2.98
N ASP A 22 -7.09 -4.57 -2.12
CA ASP A 22 -6.53 -3.46 -1.36
C ASP A 22 -5.83 -2.46 -2.29
N ARG A 23 -5.81 -1.20 -1.87
CA ARG A 23 -5.23 -0.09 -2.63
C ARG A 23 -4.02 0.46 -1.93
N VAL A 24 -2.98 0.74 -2.71
CA VAL A 24 -1.82 1.49 -2.24
C VAL A 24 -2.07 2.96 -2.49
N CYS A 25 -1.91 3.80 -1.47
CA CYS A 25 -2.15 5.23 -1.55
C CYS A 25 -1.05 6.00 -0.82
N VAL A 26 -0.54 7.07 -1.45
CA VAL A 26 0.25 8.09 -0.76
C VAL A 26 -0.73 9.13 -0.23
N LEU A 27 -0.87 9.19 1.09
CA LEU A 27 -1.77 10.12 1.75
C LEU A 27 -1.15 11.52 1.79
N LYS A 28 -1.95 12.57 1.63
CA LYS A 28 -1.46 13.95 1.73
C LYS A 28 -0.85 14.20 3.11
N GLY A 29 0.43 14.56 3.14
CA GLY A 29 1.19 14.78 4.38
C GLY A 29 1.81 13.52 4.98
N GLY A 30 1.59 12.34 4.39
CA GLY A 30 2.32 11.12 4.74
C GLY A 30 3.65 11.04 4.00
N GLU A 31 4.68 10.51 4.66
CA GLU A 31 6.04 10.38 4.12
C GLU A 31 6.25 9.06 3.35
N VAL A 32 5.32 8.12 3.48
CA VAL A 32 5.41 6.77 2.90
C VAL A 32 4.07 6.35 2.28
N PRO A 33 4.04 5.34 1.40
CA PRO A 33 2.78 4.78 0.93
C PRO A 33 2.08 3.93 2.01
N TYR A 34 0.76 3.83 1.91
CA TYR A 34 -0.10 3.08 2.83
C TYR A 34 -1.01 2.11 2.09
N VAL A 35 -1.40 1.02 2.75
CA VAL A 35 -2.43 0.10 2.26
C VAL A 35 -3.78 0.48 2.85
N LEU A 36 -4.75 0.70 1.98
CA LEU A 36 -6.14 0.99 2.30
C LEU A 36 -7.05 -0.10 1.75
N ARG A 37 -8.02 -0.56 2.55
CA ARG A 37 -9.06 -1.49 2.09
C ARG A 37 -10.36 -0.73 1.83
N PRO A 38 -10.86 -0.69 0.58
CA PRO A 38 -12.14 -0.05 0.28
C PRO A 38 -13.30 -0.68 1.04
N THR A 39 -14.22 0.16 1.50
CA THR A 39 -15.53 -0.22 2.06
C THR A 39 -16.62 0.65 1.43
N GLU A 40 -17.89 0.44 1.81
CA GLU A 40 -18.98 1.31 1.36
C GLU A 40 -18.77 2.73 1.90
N GLY A 41 -18.37 3.64 1.01
CA GLY A 41 -18.18 5.07 1.31
C GLY A 41 -16.94 5.43 2.14
N SER A 42 -16.07 4.47 2.45
CA SER A 42 -14.89 4.71 3.29
C SER A 42 -13.73 3.75 2.96
N PHE A 43 -12.67 3.80 3.79
CA PHE A 43 -11.53 2.89 3.70
C PHE A 43 -11.08 2.48 5.11
N TYR A 44 -10.73 1.21 5.29
CA TYR A 44 -9.91 0.81 6.44
C TYR A 44 -8.46 1.13 6.16
N PHE A 45 -7.82 1.79 7.14
CA PHE A 45 -6.38 1.98 7.15
C PHE A 45 -5.70 0.71 7.66
N LEU A 46 -4.98 0.00 6.80
CA LEU A 46 -4.29 -1.24 7.18
C LEU A 46 -2.87 -1.00 7.67
N GLY A 47 -2.25 0.11 7.27
CA GLY A 47 -0.91 0.52 7.70
C GLY A 47 0.02 0.89 6.55
N GLU A 48 1.25 1.21 6.91
CA GLU A 48 2.33 1.58 5.99
C GLU A 48 2.78 0.41 5.12
N CYS A 49 3.22 0.73 3.91
CA CYS A 49 3.91 -0.22 3.05
C CYS A 49 5.15 0.40 2.40
N TYR A 50 5.98 -0.47 1.85
CA TYR A 50 7.08 -0.13 0.98
C TYR A 50 6.69 -0.51 -0.45
N ILE A 51 6.96 0.36 -1.42
CA ILE A 51 6.85 0.07 -2.85
C ILE A 51 8.17 0.43 -3.49
N ASP A 52 8.80 -0.52 -4.17
CA ASP A 52 10.14 -0.35 -4.69
C ASP A 52 10.26 0.81 -5.70
N ASP A 53 9.24 0.99 -6.55
CA ASP A 53 9.22 2.07 -7.54
C ASP A 53 8.94 3.45 -6.94
N ILE A 54 8.32 3.53 -5.76
CA ILE A 54 8.00 4.81 -5.09
C ILE A 54 9.11 5.20 -4.11
N MET A 55 9.67 4.22 -3.43
CA MET A 55 10.63 4.39 -2.34
C MET A 55 12.08 4.19 -2.82
N ARG A 56 12.39 4.55 -4.07
CA ARG A 56 13.78 4.60 -4.56
C ARG A 56 14.54 5.68 -3.81
N GLY A 57 15.08 5.30 -2.65
CA GLY A 57 16.16 6.03 -2.01
C GLY A 57 17.43 5.79 -2.81
N GLU A 58 18.07 6.87 -3.27
CA GLU A 58 19.49 6.81 -3.58
C GLU A 58 20.32 6.45 -2.33
#